data_AF-A0A7C8DW16-F1
#
_entry.id   AF-A0A7C8DW16-F1
#
_cell.length_a   1.000
_cell.length_b   1.000
_cell.length_c   1.000
_cell.angle_alpha   90.00
_cell.angle_beta   90.00
_cell.angle_gamma   90.00
#
_symmetry.space_group_name_H-M   'P 1'
#
loop_
_entity.id
_entity.type
_entity.pdbx_description
1 polymer ?
#
loop_
_entity_poly.entity_id
_entity_poly.type
_entity_poly.pdbx_seq_one_letter_code
_entity_poly.pdbx_strand_id
1 'polypeptide(L)'
;LQEPVCYGGRDIDFRPPWERLSVADAFKSLASIPLKEALEKDLFEEVMVVEIEPHLGWGKPTFLFDYPASMAALARLRKDNRVVAERFEIYVGGLELANGFSELNDAEEQRTRFEEERRKRAASQRPVYPVPEKFLDALPSMPDAAGIALGIDRLAMILTDATSIDQVVAFVPETL
;
A
#
# COMPACT_ATOMS: atom_id res chain seq x y z
N LEU A 1 14.03 5.23 17.05
CA LEU A 1 14.63 6.49 17.54
C LEU A 1 14.44 6.54 19.05
N GLN A 2 15.39 7.14 19.78
CA GLN A 2 15.27 7.25 21.25
C GLN A 2 14.32 8.37 21.68
N GLU A 3 14.11 9.35 20.80
CA GLU A 3 13.22 10.49 20.99
C GLU A 3 12.14 10.54 19.89
N PRO A 4 10.98 11.17 20.16
CA PRO A 4 9.97 11.44 19.14
C PRO A 4 10.52 12.35 18.02
N VAL A 5 9.93 12.23 16.83
CA VAL A 5 10.21 13.11 15.68
C VAL A 5 9.04 14.06 15.51
N CYS A 6 9.32 15.36 15.41
CA CYS A 6 8.29 16.34 15.07
C CYS A 6 8.09 16.34 13.55
N TYR A 7 6.85 16.16 13.11
CA TYR A 7 6.44 16.27 11.72
C TYR A 7 5.07 16.96 11.62
N GLY A 8 4.96 18.02 10.82
CA GLY A 8 3.73 18.79 10.66
C GLY A 8 3.24 19.41 11.98
N GLY A 9 4.17 19.79 12.86
CA GLY A 9 3.87 20.35 14.18
C GLY A 9 3.33 19.34 15.21
N ARG A 10 3.50 18.03 14.97
CA ARG A 10 3.10 16.96 15.91
C ARG A 10 4.26 16.01 16.16
N ASP A 11 4.40 15.58 17.41
CA ASP A 11 5.38 14.56 17.77
C ASP A 11 4.89 13.16 17.38
N ILE A 12 5.78 12.38 16.76
CA ILE A 12 5.56 10.99 16.38
C ILE A 12 6.57 10.10 17.12
N ASP A 13 6.07 9.18 17.95
CA ASP A 13 6.87 8.25 18.73
C ASP A 13 7.05 6.91 17.99
N PHE A 14 8.25 6.72 17.42
CA PHE A 14 8.64 5.50 16.70
C PHE A 14 8.90 4.28 17.60
N ARG A 15 8.83 4.39 18.93
CA ARG A 15 9.02 3.24 19.82
C ARG A 15 7.82 2.28 19.74
N PRO A 16 8.06 0.96 19.72
CA PRO A 16 6.98 -0.03 19.72
C PRO A 16 6.17 0.01 21.03
N PRO A 17 4.93 -0.54 21.04
CA PRO A 17 4.24 -1.12 19.88
C PRO A 17 3.72 -0.04 18.92
N TRP A 18 3.72 -0.36 17.63
CA TRP A 18 3.06 0.45 16.61
C TRP A 18 1.59 0.08 16.51
N GLU A 19 0.78 1.03 16.06
CA GLU A 19 -0.64 0.80 15.87
C GLU A 19 -0.87 -0.20 14.74
N ARG A 20 -1.94 -0.98 14.83
CA ARG A 20 -2.32 -1.97 13.83
C ARG A 20 -3.81 -1.83 13.57
N LEU A 21 -4.17 -1.55 12.32
CA LEU A 21 -5.53 -1.35 11.88
C LEU A 21 -5.77 -2.21 10.63
N SER A 22 -6.83 -3.02 10.61
CA SER A 22 -7.20 -3.72 9.38
C SER A 22 -7.86 -2.74 8.42
N VAL A 23 -7.78 -2.97 7.11
CA VAL A 23 -8.51 -2.14 6.12
C VAL A 23 -10.02 -2.16 6.41
N ALA A 24 -10.57 -3.30 6.81
CA ALA A 24 -11.98 -3.38 7.19
C ALA A 24 -12.34 -2.48 8.38
N ASP A 25 -11.50 -2.44 9.42
CA ASP A 25 -11.71 -1.58 10.59
C ASP A 25 -11.47 -0.10 10.27
N ALA A 26 -10.52 0.20 9.38
CA ALA A 26 -10.30 1.56 8.88
C ALA A 26 -11.53 2.10 8.16
N PHE A 27 -12.09 1.34 7.21
CA PHE A 27 -13.34 1.72 6.55
C PHE A 27 -14.52 1.86 7.54
N LYS A 28 -14.59 1.00 8.56
CA LYS A 28 -15.64 1.08 9.57
C LYS A 28 -15.56 2.33 10.44
N SER A 29 -14.36 2.83 10.71
CA SER A 29 -14.11 3.90 11.69
C SER A 29 -13.87 5.27 11.07
N LEU A 30 -13.34 5.33 9.85
CA LEU A 30 -12.88 6.56 9.21
C LEU A 30 -13.62 6.87 7.90
N ALA A 31 -14.16 5.86 7.21
CA ALA A 31 -14.81 6.08 5.92
C ALA A 31 -16.31 6.41 6.03
N SER A 32 -16.78 7.19 5.06
CA SER A 32 -18.17 7.60 4.88
C SER A 32 -19.04 6.49 4.29
N ILE A 33 -18.44 5.55 3.55
CA ILE A 33 -19.11 4.40 2.95
C ILE A 33 -18.47 3.07 3.40
N PRO A 34 -19.25 1.96 3.48
CA PRO A 34 -18.70 0.65 3.81
C PRO A 34 -17.70 0.15 2.76
N LEU A 35 -16.68 -0.60 3.19
CA LEU A 35 -15.68 -1.23 2.32
C LEU A 35 -16.30 -1.97 1.12
N LYS A 36 -17.35 -2.76 1.36
CA LYS A 36 -18.03 -3.50 0.30
C LYS A 36 -18.59 -2.57 -0.78
N GLU A 37 -19.23 -1.48 -0.37
CA GLU A 37 -19.81 -0.50 -1.29
C GLU A 37 -18.70 0.24 -2.07
N ALA A 38 -17.60 0.61 -1.40
CA ALA A 38 -16.46 1.22 -2.05
C ALA A 38 -15.84 0.31 -3.13
N LEU A 39 -15.75 -1.00 -2.87
CA LEU A 39 -15.24 -1.97 -3.85
C LEU A 39 -16.21 -2.18 -5.03
N GLU A 40 -17.51 -2.27 -4.77
CA GLU A 40 -18.53 -2.45 -5.81
C GLU A 40 -18.64 -1.23 -6.74
N LYS A 41 -18.38 -0.02 -6.21
CA LYS A 41 -18.42 1.24 -6.95
C LYS A 41 -17.07 1.68 -7.52
N ASP A 42 -16.01 0.89 -7.33
CA ASP A 42 -14.63 1.23 -7.74
C ASP A 42 -14.11 2.55 -7.11
N LEU A 43 -14.51 2.81 -5.86
CA LEU A 43 -14.15 4.00 -5.07
C LEU A 43 -13.14 3.71 -3.95
N PHE A 44 -12.59 2.49 -3.88
CA PHE A 44 -11.69 2.07 -2.80
C PHE A 44 -10.50 3.03 -2.62
N GLU A 45 -9.78 3.31 -3.71
CA GLU A 45 -8.58 4.16 -3.69
C GLU A 45 -8.94 5.62 -3.33
N GLU A 46 -10.06 6.13 -3.82
CA GLU A 46 -10.52 7.49 -3.52
C GLU A 46 -10.84 7.65 -2.03
N VAL A 47 -11.60 6.71 -1.46
CA VAL A 47 -11.94 6.72 -0.03
C VAL A 47 -10.69 6.55 0.84
N MET A 48 -9.77 5.67 0.43
CA MET A 48 -8.49 5.51 1.10
C MET A 48 -7.75 6.85 1.20
N VAL A 49 -7.44 7.47 0.06
CA VAL A 49 -6.63 8.69 -0.02
C VAL A 49 -7.31 9.90 0.65
N VAL A 50 -8.61 10.06 0.45
CA VAL A 50 -9.32 11.27 0.90
C VAL A 50 -9.74 11.19 2.36
N GLU A 51 -10.17 10.00 2.82
CA GLU A 51 -10.84 9.87 4.11
C GLU A 51 -10.02 9.07 5.13
N ILE A 52 -9.26 8.06 4.71
CA ILE A 52 -8.58 7.15 5.64
C ILE A 52 -7.15 7.60 5.91
N GLU A 53 -6.31 7.66 4.86
CA GLU A 53 -4.88 7.94 4.95
C GLU A 53 -4.52 9.20 5.76
N PRO A 54 -5.24 10.34 5.63
CA PRO A 54 -4.90 11.55 6.38
C PRO A 54 -4.96 11.40 7.90
N HIS A 55 -5.64 10.36 8.39
CA HIS A 55 -5.81 10.08 9.82
C HIS A 55 -4.80 9.06 10.37
N LEU A 56 -4.00 8.42 9.50
CA LEU A 56 -3.09 7.34 9.91
C LEU A 56 -1.69 7.86 10.29
N GLY A 57 -1.03 7.15 11.21
CA GLY A 57 0.37 7.40 11.54
C GLY A 57 0.63 8.64 12.41
N TRP A 58 -0.41 9.24 13.01
CA TRP A 58 -0.26 10.38 13.93
C TRP A 58 -0.01 9.91 15.36
N GLY A 59 1.00 10.50 16.02
CA GLY A 59 1.41 10.11 17.37
C GLY A 59 2.24 8.83 17.41
N LYS A 60 1.86 7.79 16.66
CA LYS A 60 2.65 6.58 16.41
C LYS A 60 2.50 6.11 14.96
N PRO A 61 3.50 5.42 14.39
CA PRO A 61 3.33 4.73 13.11
C PRO A 61 2.20 3.71 13.16
N THR A 62 1.48 3.56 12.04
CA THR A 62 0.34 2.65 11.92
C THR A 62 0.58 1.64 10.81
N PHE A 63 0.44 0.35 11.12
CA PHE A 63 0.30 -0.70 10.11
C PHE A 63 -1.16 -0.76 9.67
N LEU A 64 -1.42 -0.49 8.39
CA LEU A 64 -2.69 -0.80 7.75
C LEU A 64 -2.55 -2.15 7.05
N PHE A 65 -3.39 -3.15 7.35
CA PHE A 65 -3.18 -4.52 6.86
C PHE A 65 -4.48 -5.24 6.47
N ASP A 66 -4.35 -6.45 5.90
CA ASP A 66 -5.47 -7.28 5.41
C ASP A 66 -6.26 -6.56 4.30
N TYR A 67 -5.54 -6.15 3.24
CA TYR A 67 -6.15 -5.54 2.05
C TYR A 67 -7.12 -6.50 1.36
N PRO A 68 -8.21 -6.02 0.73
CA PRO A 68 -9.12 -6.87 -0.03
C PRO A 68 -8.40 -7.68 -1.11
N ALA A 69 -8.89 -8.88 -1.41
CA ALA A 69 -8.33 -9.74 -2.46
C ALA A 69 -8.27 -9.05 -3.84
N SER A 70 -9.21 -8.15 -4.14
CA SER A 70 -9.20 -7.34 -5.37
C SER A 70 -8.03 -6.35 -5.45
N MET A 71 -7.41 -6.03 -4.30
CA MET A 71 -6.23 -5.15 -4.15
C MET A 71 -4.95 -5.95 -3.91
N ALA A 72 -4.96 -7.25 -4.25
CA ALA A 72 -3.88 -8.17 -3.94
C ALA A 72 -2.87 -8.35 -5.07
N ALA A 73 -2.85 -7.53 -6.14
CA ALA A 73 -2.10 -7.73 -7.40
C ALA A 73 -0.99 -8.82 -7.40
N LEU A 74 0.08 -8.62 -6.61
CA LEU A 74 1.22 -9.54 -6.43
C LEU A 74 1.28 -10.21 -5.04
N ALA A 75 0.39 -9.81 -4.14
CA ALA A 75 0.30 -10.33 -2.79
C ALA A 75 -0.44 -11.68 -2.74
N ARG A 76 0.08 -12.59 -1.92
CA ARG A 76 -0.57 -13.85 -1.57
C ARG A 76 -1.85 -13.59 -0.78
N LEU A 77 -2.90 -14.36 -1.06
CA LEU A 77 -4.12 -14.35 -0.24
C LEU A 77 -3.89 -15.12 1.06
N ARG A 78 -4.50 -14.67 2.15
CA ARG A 78 -4.43 -15.38 3.43
C ARG A 78 -4.97 -16.80 3.30
N LYS A 79 -4.22 -17.76 3.84
CA LYS A 79 -4.58 -19.20 3.76
C LYS A 79 -5.90 -19.52 4.45
N ASP A 80 -6.18 -18.86 5.57
CA ASP A 80 -7.37 -19.05 6.40
C ASP A 80 -8.56 -18.15 6.00
N ASN A 81 -8.30 -17.06 5.26
CA ASN A 81 -9.32 -16.15 4.78
C ASN A 81 -8.95 -15.54 3.41
N ARG A 82 -9.40 -16.19 2.33
CA ARG A 82 -9.08 -15.79 0.95
C ARG A 82 -9.72 -14.47 0.50
N VAL A 83 -10.53 -13.81 1.34
CA VAL A 83 -11.11 -12.48 0.99
C VAL A 83 -10.12 -11.32 1.18
N VAL A 84 -8.99 -11.58 1.84
CA VAL A 84 -7.93 -10.59 2.08
C VAL A 84 -6.56 -11.13 1.69
N ALA A 85 -5.66 -10.21 1.36
CA ALA A 85 -4.27 -10.44 1.06
C ALA A 85 -3.38 -10.31 2.30
N GLU A 86 -2.29 -11.07 2.33
CA GLU A 86 -1.18 -10.91 3.27
C GLU A 86 -0.33 -9.68 2.87
N ARG A 87 -0.96 -8.50 2.88
CA ARG A 87 -0.40 -7.19 2.51
C ARG A 87 -0.59 -6.21 3.66
N PHE A 88 0.39 -5.34 3.84
CA PHE A 88 0.32 -4.21 4.74
C PHE A 88 0.98 -2.97 4.12
N GLU A 89 0.56 -1.81 4.61
CA GLU A 89 1.25 -0.54 4.43
C GLU A 89 1.61 0.05 5.80
N ILE A 90 2.64 0.87 5.83
CA ILE A 90 3.07 1.61 7.03
C ILE A 90 2.78 3.07 6.77
N TYR A 91 1.99 3.69 7.65
CA TYR A 91 1.70 5.12 7.61
C TYR A 91 2.37 5.85 8.75
N VAL A 92 2.90 7.04 8.45
CA VAL A 92 3.51 7.97 9.41
C VAL A 92 3.14 9.39 9.03
N GLY A 93 2.50 10.12 9.95
CA GLY A 93 2.09 11.51 9.73
C GLY A 93 1.19 11.72 8.51
N GLY A 94 0.28 10.78 8.23
CA GLY A 94 -0.59 10.79 7.05
C GLY A 94 0.10 10.42 5.73
N LEU A 95 1.37 10.00 5.75
CA LEU A 95 2.09 9.54 4.57
C LEU A 95 2.26 8.02 4.57
N GLU A 96 1.97 7.36 3.46
CA GLU A 96 2.37 5.99 3.20
C GLU A 96 3.90 5.92 3.09
N LEU A 97 4.56 5.30 4.08
CA LEU A 97 6.01 5.19 4.16
C LEU A 97 6.51 3.90 3.50
N ALA A 98 5.77 2.80 3.62
CA ALA A 98 6.19 1.53 3.05
C ALA A 98 5.00 0.65 2.68
N ASN A 99 5.22 -0.23 1.70
CA ASN A 99 4.28 -1.22 1.22
C ASN A 99 4.94 -2.60 1.25
N GLY A 100 4.32 -3.58 1.91
CA GLY A 100 4.89 -4.92 2.01
C GLY A 100 3.83 -6.02 1.95
N PHE A 101 4.23 -7.17 1.45
CA PHE A 101 3.33 -8.32 1.31
C PHE A 101 4.10 -9.64 1.25
N SER A 102 3.40 -10.73 1.58
CA SER A 102 3.86 -12.06 1.21
C SER A 102 3.71 -12.24 -0.29
N GLU A 103 4.78 -12.65 -0.95
CA GLU A 103 4.86 -12.74 -2.42
C GLU A 103 3.99 -13.88 -2.95
N LEU A 104 3.26 -13.63 -4.05
CA LEU A 104 2.53 -14.67 -4.77
C LEU A 104 3.49 -15.44 -5.69
N ASN A 105 3.78 -16.69 -5.35
CA ASN A 105 4.58 -17.62 -6.15
C ASN A 105 3.74 -18.63 -6.98
N ASP A 106 2.41 -18.54 -6.92
CA ASP A 106 1.51 -19.35 -7.75
C ASP A 106 1.34 -18.70 -9.13
N ALA A 107 1.96 -19.32 -10.15
CA ALA A 107 1.94 -18.83 -11.52
C ALA A 107 0.55 -18.85 -12.17
N GLU A 108 -0.32 -19.80 -11.82
CA GLU A 108 -1.67 -19.90 -12.38
C GLU A 108 -2.59 -18.84 -11.78
N GLU A 109 -2.48 -18.60 -10.47
CA GLU A 109 -3.19 -17.51 -9.81
C GLU A 109 -2.71 -16.15 -10.36
N GLN A 110 -1.40 -15.97 -10.52
CA GLN A 110 -0.84 -14.73 -11.06
C GLN A 110 -1.23 -14.50 -12.53
N ARG A 111 -1.26 -15.55 -13.37
CA ARG A 111 -1.76 -15.48 -14.75
C ARG A 111 -3.21 -15.03 -14.78
N THR A 112 -4.05 -15.62 -13.94
CA THR A 112 -5.47 -15.25 -13.84
C THR A 112 -5.63 -13.76 -13.56
N ARG A 113 -4.87 -13.23 -12.59
CA ARG A 113 -4.87 -11.80 -12.23
C ARG A 113 -4.39 -10.90 -13.38
N PHE A 114 -3.37 -11.31 -14.13
CA PHE A 114 -2.93 -10.56 -15.31
C PHE A 114 -4.00 -10.53 -16.40
N GLU A 115 -4.70 -11.64 -16.66
CA GLU A 115 -5.77 -11.66 -17.66
C GLU A 115 -6.98 -10.81 -17.23
N GLU A 116 -7.31 -10.79 -15.94
CA GLU A 116 -8.33 -9.88 -15.40
C GLU A 116 -7.96 -8.41 -15.59
N GLU A 117 -6.72 -8.03 -15.25
CA GLU A 117 -6.22 -6.66 -15.45
C GLU A 117 -6.20 -6.26 -16.93
N ARG A 118 -5.83 -7.18 -17.83
CA ARG A 118 -5.91 -6.96 -19.28
C ARG A 118 -7.34 -6.71 -19.75
N ARG A 119 -8.32 -7.48 -19.24
CA ARG A 119 -9.75 -7.26 -19.54
C ARG A 119 -10.23 -5.90 -19.03
N LYS A 120 -9.87 -5.51 -17.79
CA LYS A 120 -10.21 -4.20 -17.22
C LYS A 120 -9.64 -3.06 -18.07
N ARG A 121 -8.35 -3.13 -18.43
CA ARG A 121 -7.70 -2.13 -19.29
C ARG A 121 -8.38 -2.00 -20.65
N ALA A 122 -8.71 -3.13 -21.28
CA ALA A 122 -9.42 -3.13 -22.57
C ALA A 122 -10.79 -2.46 -22.45
N ALA A 123 -11.55 -2.78 -21.40
CA ALA A 123 -12.86 -2.17 -21.14
C ALA A 123 -12.78 -0.66 -20.89
N SER A 124 -11.70 -0.20 -20.25
CA SER A 124 -11.43 1.23 -20.01
C SER A 124 -10.68 1.93 -21.16
N GLN A 125 -10.54 1.31 -22.34
CA GLN A 125 -9.81 1.86 -23.49
C GLN A 125 -8.35 2.27 -23.18
N ARG A 126 -7.72 1.58 -22.22
CA ARG A 126 -6.32 1.78 -21.83
C ARG A 126 -5.41 0.83 -22.61
N PRO A 127 -4.11 1.15 -22.76
CA PRO A 127 -3.15 0.23 -23.34
C PRO A 127 -3.15 -1.13 -22.61
N VAL A 128 -3.34 -2.20 -23.39
CA VAL A 128 -3.29 -3.59 -22.92
C VAL A 128 -1.88 -4.11 -23.11
N TYR A 129 -1.24 -4.53 -22.03
CA TYR A 129 0.10 -5.10 -22.07
C TYR A 129 0.06 -6.61 -22.33
N PRO A 130 1.12 -7.18 -22.93
CA PRO A 130 1.29 -8.63 -23.00
C PRO A 130 1.48 -9.23 -21.61
N VAL A 131 1.07 -10.49 -21.45
CA VAL A 131 1.36 -11.25 -20.23
C VAL A 131 2.88 -11.48 -20.14
N PRO A 132 3.51 -11.23 -18.97
CA PRO A 132 4.95 -11.42 -18.81
C PRO A 132 5.28 -12.91 -18.61
N GLU A 133 5.32 -13.67 -19.71
CA GLU A 133 5.52 -15.13 -19.67
C GLU A 133 6.79 -15.55 -18.92
N LYS A 134 7.91 -14.84 -19.14
CA LYS A 134 9.18 -15.13 -18.43
C LYS A 134 9.07 -14.98 -16.91
N PHE A 135 8.23 -14.06 -16.43
CA PHE A 135 8.00 -13.89 -15.00
C PHE A 135 7.17 -15.05 -14.46
N LEU A 136 6.09 -15.42 -15.16
CA LEU A 136 5.25 -16.57 -14.79
C LEU A 136 6.04 -17.89 -14.77
N ASP A 137 6.92 -18.11 -15.76
CA ASP A 137 7.80 -19.28 -15.82
C ASP A 137 8.78 -19.35 -14.63
N ALA A 138 9.17 -18.20 -14.07
CA ALA A 138 10.11 -18.13 -12.97
C ALA A 138 9.44 -18.30 -11.59
N LEU A 139 8.17 -17.92 -11.44
CA LEU A 139 7.45 -17.93 -10.16
C LEU A 139 7.51 -19.26 -9.39
N PRO A 140 7.30 -20.44 -10.02
CA PRO A 140 7.33 -21.71 -9.29
C PRO A 140 8.70 -22.06 -8.69
N SER A 141 9.78 -21.43 -9.17
CA SER A 141 11.13 -21.61 -8.63
C SER A 141 11.42 -20.72 -7.42
N MET A 142 10.56 -19.74 -7.15
CA MET A 142 10.71 -18.79 -6.06
C MET A 142 10.30 -19.44 -4.73
N PRO A 143 11.18 -19.43 -3.70
CA PRO A 143 10.80 -19.88 -2.37
C PRO A 143 9.75 -18.95 -1.75
N ASP A 144 9.13 -19.38 -0.66
CA ASP A 144 8.30 -18.49 0.16
C ASP A 144 9.10 -17.25 0.56
N ALA A 145 8.57 -16.07 0.23
CA ALA A 145 9.23 -14.79 0.46
C ALA A 145 8.21 -13.71 0.83
N ALA A 146 8.73 -12.62 1.38
CA ALA A 146 8.00 -11.38 1.58
C ALA A 146 8.81 -10.22 1.02
N GLY A 147 8.14 -9.31 0.32
CA GLY A 147 8.70 -8.08 -0.21
C GLY A 147 8.27 -6.88 0.63
N ILE A 148 9.12 -5.86 0.68
CA ILE A 148 8.76 -4.54 1.20
C ILE A 148 9.49 -3.45 0.39
N ALA A 149 8.75 -2.42 0.00
CA ALA A 149 9.27 -1.19 -0.59
C ALA A 149 9.15 -0.06 0.43
N LEU A 150 10.24 0.66 0.66
CA LEU A 150 10.32 1.80 1.59
C LEU A 150 10.56 3.09 0.80
N GLY A 151 9.71 4.09 1.00
CA GLY A 151 9.89 5.42 0.42
C GLY A 151 10.97 6.21 1.15
N ILE A 152 12.18 6.25 0.60
CA ILE A 152 13.32 6.96 1.21
C ILE A 152 13.10 8.47 1.26
N ASP A 153 12.51 9.07 0.22
CA ASP A 153 12.23 10.50 0.20
C ASP A 153 11.19 10.89 1.26
N ARG A 154 10.11 10.09 1.39
CA ARG A 154 9.10 10.29 2.45
C ARG A 154 9.69 10.08 3.84
N LEU A 155 10.59 9.10 4.00
CA LEU A 155 11.33 8.92 5.26
C LEU A 155 12.15 10.17 5.60
N ALA A 156 12.90 10.69 4.63
CA ALA A 156 13.67 11.92 4.81
C ALA A 156 12.75 13.09 5.19
N MET A 157 11.62 13.25 4.49
CA MET A 157 10.65 14.30 4.78
C MET A 157 10.17 14.26 6.23
N ILE A 158 9.81 13.09 6.73
CA ILE A 158 9.36 12.90 8.12
C ILE A 158 10.48 13.26 9.10
N LEU A 159 11.70 12.78 8.86
CA LEU A 159 12.83 13.00 9.76
C LEU A 159 13.32 14.45 9.79
N THR A 160 13.04 15.23 8.75
CA THR A 160 13.47 16.63 8.62
C THR A 160 12.33 17.64 8.70
N ASP A 161 11.11 17.22 9.05
CA ASP A 161 9.92 18.07 9.07
C ASP A 161 9.67 18.82 7.74
N ALA A 162 9.98 18.16 6.61
CA ALA A 162 9.79 18.74 5.28
C ALA A 162 8.38 18.47 4.75
N THR A 163 7.70 19.53 4.30
CA THR A 163 6.32 19.44 3.81
C THR A 163 6.24 19.22 2.30
N SER A 164 7.37 19.26 1.59
CA SER A 164 7.46 18.98 0.15
C SER A 164 8.65 18.07 -0.15
N ILE A 165 8.48 17.18 -1.13
CA ILE A 165 9.55 16.30 -1.62
C ILE A 165 10.75 17.10 -2.16
N ASP A 166 10.50 18.28 -2.72
CA ASP A 166 11.51 19.20 -3.26
C ASP A 166 12.55 19.62 -2.21
N GLN A 167 12.18 19.59 -0.93
CA GLN A 167 13.05 19.99 0.17
C GLN A 167 14.05 18.89 0.57
N VAL A 168 13.85 17.65 0.09
CA VAL A 168 14.68 16.49 0.44
C VAL A 168 15.41 15.88 -0.77
N VAL A 169 15.19 16.42 -1.98
CA VAL A 169 15.91 16.02 -3.19
C VAL A 169 16.95 17.06 -3.58
N ALA A 170 18.08 16.62 -4.12
CA ALA A 170 19.20 17.52 -4.43
C ALA A 170 18.95 18.43 -5.65
N PHE A 171 18.16 17.96 -6.62
CA PHE A 171 17.81 18.67 -7.85
C PHE A 171 16.33 18.44 -8.16
N VAL A 172 15.54 19.50 -8.24
CA VAL A 172 14.11 19.39 -8.54
C VAL A 172 13.88 19.35 -10.05
N PRO A 173 12.92 18.57 -10.58
CA PRO A 173 12.68 18.43 -12.02
C PRO A 173 12.48 19.76 -12.75
N GLU A 174 11.87 20.75 -12.09
CA GLU A 174 11.61 22.09 -12.65
C GLU A 174 12.88 22.95 -12.81
N THR A 175 14.01 22.49 -12.27
CA THR A 175 15.33 23.14 -12.37
C THR A 175 16.30 22.44 -13.34
N LEU A 176 15.83 21.38 -14.01
CA LEU A 176 16.56 20.62 -15.05
C LEU A 176 16.06 21.00 -16.44
#